data_AF-A0A5N5E9J2-F1
#
_entry.id   AF-A0A5N5E9J2-F1
#
_cell.length_a   1.000
_cell.length_b   1.000
_cell.length_c   1.000
_cell.angle_alpha   90.00
_cell.angle_beta   90.00
_cell.angle_gamma   90.00
#
_symmetry.space_group_name_H-M   'P 1'
#
loop_
_entity.id
_entity.type
_entity.pdbx_description
1 polymer ?
#
loop_
_entity_poly.entity_id
_entity_poly.type
_entity_poly.pdbx_seq_one_letter_code
_entity_poly.pdbx_strand_id
1 'polypeptide(L)'
;MTRLLMTAYACDPNQGSESGAGWALLSAASELCESITVVTRSGEAPALESECEKLGCEVRVVRIATLTAEEAGSYGRYLRWLWHTSLFVRREAANFDVLHHATFASDWLPPPVLFGGAGGARLVWGPAGGNT
;
A
#
# COMPACT_ATOMS: atom_id res chain seq x y z
N MET A 1 5.82 0.48 -20.59
CA MET A 1 4.73 -0.12 -19.80
C MET A 1 5.06 0.12 -18.32
N THR A 2 4.06 0.38 -17.46
CA THR A 2 4.28 0.98 -16.13
C THR A 2 4.23 -0.08 -15.04
N ARG A 3 5.27 -0.15 -14.21
CA ARG A 3 5.36 -1.00 -13.01
C ARG A 3 5.08 -0.18 -11.76
N LEU A 4 4.08 -0.58 -11.00
CA LEU A 4 3.60 0.16 -9.84
C LEU A 4 3.96 -0.56 -8.53
N LEU A 5 4.56 0.17 -7.59
CA LEU A 5 4.61 -0.21 -6.19
C LEU A 5 3.52 0.54 -5.43
N MET A 6 2.44 -0.15 -5.07
CA MET A 6 1.34 0.42 -4.30
C MET A 6 1.49 0.02 -2.83
N THR A 7 1.53 0.98 -1.93
CA THR A 7 1.48 0.72 -0.49
C THR A 7 0.08 1.04 0.00
N ALA A 8 -0.61 0.03 0.53
CA ALA A 8 -1.96 0.13 1.04
C ALA A 8 -2.02 -0.53 2.42
N TYR A 9 -2.00 0.26 3.50
CA TYR A 9 -2.09 -0.24 4.88
C TYR A 9 -3.25 -1.21 5.10
N ALA A 10 -4.38 -0.95 4.44
CA ALA A 10 -5.52 -1.85 4.36
C ALA A 10 -5.94 -2.00 2.89
N CYS A 11 -6.28 -3.22 2.49
CA CYS A 11 -6.75 -3.57 1.15
C CYS A 11 -7.54 -4.87 1.24
N ASP A 12 -8.84 -4.82 1.00
CA ASP A 12 -9.71 -5.99 1.01
C ASP A 12 -10.91 -5.78 0.06
N PRO A 13 -11.12 -6.67 -0.92
CA PRO A 13 -12.23 -6.58 -1.87
C PRO A 13 -13.62 -6.73 -1.22
N ASN A 14 -13.71 -7.38 -0.07
CA ASN A 14 -14.98 -7.72 0.58
C ASN A 14 -15.34 -6.76 1.72
N GLN A 15 -14.51 -5.73 1.98
CA GLN A 15 -14.74 -4.76 3.05
C GLN A 15 -14.88 -3.33 2.49
N GLY A 16 -15.58 -2.47 3.23
CA GLY A 16 -15.68 -1.04 2.93
C GLY A 16 -14.63 -0.21 3.67
N SER A 17 -14.86 1.11 3.75
CA SER A 17 -13.99 2.06 4.46
C SER A 17 -12.54 2.04 3.90
N GLU A 18 -11.54 2.05 4.77
CA GLU A 18 -10.12 2.06 4.38
C GLU A 18 -9.71 0.85 3.54
N SER A 19 -10.14 -0.36 3.92
CA SER A 19 -9.80 -1.59 3.19
C SER A 19 -10.40 -1.61 1.79
N GLY A 20 -11.66 -1.16 1.67
CA GLY A 20 -12.35 -1.04 0.38
C GLY A 20 -11.75 0.05 -0.50
N ALA A 21 -11.30 1.16 0.08
CA ALA A 21 -10.56 2.19 -0.66
C ALA A 21 -9.25 1.65 -1.23
N GLY A 22 -8.51 0.85 -0.46
CA GLY A 22 -7.31 0.17 -0.93
C GLY A 22 -7.59 -0.76 -2.11
N TRP A 23 -8.67 -1.55 -2.03
CA TRP A 23 -9.09 -2.41 -3.14
C TRP A 23 -9.49 -1.61 -4.38
N ALA A 24 -10.35 -0.59 -4.23
CA ALA A 24 -10.82 0.22 -5.35
C ALA A 24 -9.67 0.89 -6.10
N LEU A 25 -8.68 1.42 -5.38
CA LEU A 25 -7.49 2.00 -5.99
C LEU A 25 -6.61 0.96 -6.68
N LEU A 26 -6.48 -0.24 -6.09
CA LEU A 26 -5.72 -1.35 -6.69
C LEU A 26 -6.37 -1.80 -8.01
N SER A 27 -7.69 -2.00 -8.01
CA SER A 27 -8.46 -2.39 -9.19
C SER A 27 -8.35 -1.33 -10.28
N ALA A 28 -8.53 -0.04 -9.95
CA ALA A 28 -8.40 1.04 -10.92
C ALA A 28 -6.96 1.13 -11.49
N ALA A 29 -5.94 0.96 -10.66
CA ALA A 29 -4.56 0.96 -11.10
C ALA A 29 -4.25 -0.22 -12.04
N SER A 30 -4.93 -1.36 -11.87
CA SER A 30 -4.74 -2.55 -12.71
C SER A 30 -5.14 -2.36 -14.17
N GLU A 31 -6.00 -1.38 -14.45
CA GLU A 31 -6.40 -1.03 -15.82
C GLU A 31 -5.33 -0.17 -16.54
N LEU A 32 -4.42 0.44 -15.78
CA LEU A 32 -3.43 1.41 -16.29
C LEU A 32 -1.98 0.87 -16.26
N CYS A 33 -1.71 -0.12 -15.41
CA CYS A 33 -0.38 -0.65 -15.17
C CYS A 33 -0.18 -2.01 -15.82
N GLU A 34 1.07 -2.33 -16.15
CA GLU A 34 1.44 -3.66 -16.65
C GLU A 34 1.55 -4.65 -15.50
N SER A 35 2.15 -4.22 -14.39
CA SER A 35 2.26 -5.00 -13.18
C SER A 35 2.20 -4.12 -11.93
N ILE A 36 1.68 -4.69 -10.86
CA ILE A 36 1.50 -4.04 -9.57
C ILE A 36 2.08 -4.93 -8.48
N THR A 37 2.90 -4.36 -7.61
CA THR A 37 3.18 -4.94 -6.30
C THR A 37 2.42 -4.14 -5.25
N VAL A 38 1.46 -4.78 -4.58
CA VAL A 38 0.71 -4.17 -3.48
C VAL A 38 1.28 -4.63 -2.14
N VAL A 39 1.73 -3.67 -1.34
CA VAL A 39 2.24 -3.90 0.02
C VAL A 39 1.14 -3.57 1.01
N THR A 40 0.70 -4.55 1.79
CA THR A 40 -0.36 -4.42 2.79
C THR A 40 0.06 -4.97 4.15
N ARG A 41 -0.70 -4.66 5.20
CA ARG A 41 -0.48 -5.22 6.53
C ARG A 41 -0.86 -6.70 6.54
N SER A 42 -0.16 -7.52 7.32
CA SER A 42 -0.62 -8.87 7.65
C SER A 42 -1.98 -8.81 8.38
N GLY A 43 -3.02 -9.35 7.76
CA GLY A 43 -4.37 -9.44 8.32
C GLY A 43 -5.21 -10.41 7.50
N GLU A 44 -6.40 -10.74 8.01
CA GLU A 44 -7.34 -11.65 7.36
C GLU A 44 -8.07 -10.93 6.22
N ALA A 45 -7.42 -10.89 5.05
CA ALA A 45 -8.04 -10.56 3.76
C ALA A 45 -7.86 -11.77 2.83
N PRO A 46 -8.55 -12.90 3.10
CA PRO A 46 -8.30 -14.18 2.43
C PRO A 46 -8.65 -14.16 0.95
N ALA A 47 -9.53 -13.26 0.52
CA ALA A 47 -9.95 -13.13 -0.87
C ALA A 47 -9.02 -12.25 -1.71
N LEU A 48 -8.08 -11.52 -1.10
CA LEU A 48 -7.30 -10.49 -1.81
C LEU A 48 -6.52 -11.09 -2.99
N GLU A 49 -5.76 -12.16 -2.78
CA GLU A 49 -5.00 -12.82 -3.84
C GLU A 49 -5.91 -13.36 -4.95
N SER A 50 -7.00 -14.06 -4.59
CA SER A 50 -7.91 -14.64 -5.57
C SER A 50 -8.67 -13.59 -6.38
N GLU A 51 -8.99 -12.44 -5.81
CA GLU A 51 -9.58 -11.33 -6.57
C GLU A 51 -8.54 -10.62 -7.44
N CYS A 52 -7.28 -10.53 -6.99
CA CYS A 52 -6.19 -9.99 -7.78
C CYS A 52 -5.94 -10.79 -9.08
N GLU A 53 -6.10 -12.13 -9.04
CA GLU A 53 -5.98 -12.99 -10.22
C GLU A 53 -7.01 -12.70 -11.31
N LYS A 54 -8.12 -12.03 -10.97
CA LYS A 54 -9.18 -11.65 -11.92
C LYS A 54 -8.94 -10.29 -12.57
N LEU A 55 -7.91 -9.56 -12.15
CA LEU A 55 -7.56 -8.26 -12.70
C LEU A 55 -6.83 -8.39 -14.04
N GLY A 56 -6.82 -7.30 -14.82
CA GLY A 56 -6.22 -7.28 -16.16
C GLY A 56 -4.70 -7.24 -16.20
N CYS A 57 -4.01 -7.24 -15.05
CA CYS A 57 -2.56 -7.12 -14.94
C CYS A 57 -1.99 -8.08 -13.88
N GLU A 58 -0.68 -8.31 -13.91
CA GLU A 58 -0.02 -9.10 -12.86
C GLU A 58 -0.02 -8.33 -11.54
N VAL A 59 -0.59 -8.91 -10.48
CA VAL A 59 -0.58 -8.33 -9.14
C VAL A 59 0.10 -9.24 -8.14
N ARG A 60 1.20 -8.75 -7.56
CA ARG A 60 1.92 -9.40 -6.46
C ARG A 60 1.51 -8.79 -5.13
N VAL A 61 0.97 -9.60 -4.24
CA VAL A 61 0.62 -9.18 -2.87
C VAL A 61 1.77 -9.44 -1.90
N VAL A 62 2.20 -8.42 -1.18
CA VAL A 62 3.25 -8.48 -0.15
C VAL A 62 2.65 -8.09 1.20
N ARG A 63 2.66 -9.02 2.16
CA ARG A 63 2.18 -8.77 3.53
C ARG A 63 3.33 -8.47 4.47
N ILE A 64 3.27 -7.29 5.10
CA ILE A 64 4.20 -6.89 6.15
C ILE A 64 3.57 -7.23 7.50
N ALA A 65 4.16 -8.22 8.18
CA ALA A 65 3.79 -8.58 9.53
C ALA A 65 4.43 -7.62 10.54
N THR A 66 3.62 -7.18 11.50
CA THR A 66 4.06 -6.38 12.65
C THR A 66 3.48 -6.98 13.91
N LEU A 67 4.24 -6.94 15.01
CA LEU A 67 3.75 -7.43 16.30
C LEU A 67 2.50 -6.65 16.71
N THR A 68 1.44 -7.37 17.08
CA THR A 68 0.18 -6.79 17.57
C THR A 68 0.39 -6.21 18.97
N ALA A 69 0.68 -4.92 19.03
CA ALA A 69 0.55 -4.14 20.26
C ALA A 69 -0.79 -3.41 20.21
N GLU A 70 -1.85 -4.08 20.70
CA GLU A 70 -3.23 -3.58 20.71
C GLU A 70 -3.33 -2.21 21.43
N GLU A 71 -2.50 -2.01 22.44
CA GLU A 71 -2.38 -0.79 23.25
C GLU A 71 -1.98 0.47 22.45
N ALA A 72 -1.41 0.32 21.25
CA ALA A 72 -0.85 1.45 20.51
C ALA A 72 -1.86 2.21 19.62
N GLY A 73 -3.15 1.81 19.64
CA GLY A 73 -4.18 2.44 18.80
C GLY A 73 -3.93 2.28 17.29
N SER A 74 -4.76 2.91 16.46
CA SER A 74 -4.65 2.84 15.00
C SER A 74 -3.35 3.46 14.48
N TYR A 75 -3.00 4.65 14.96
CA TYR A 75 -1.79 5.38 14.56
C TYR A 75 -0.51 4.65 14.96
N GLY A 76 -0.40 4.10 16.16
CA GLY A 76 0.79 3.37 16.58
C GLY A 76 0.98 2.07 15.81
N ARG A 77 -0.11 1.38 15.43
CA ARG A 77 -0.05 0.23 14.52
C ARG A 77 0.41 0.65 13.13
N TYR A 78 -0.11 1.75 12.61
CA TYR A 78 0.31 2.29 11.32
C TYR A 78 1.78 2.71 11.32
N LEU A 79 2.26 3.46 12.30
CA LEU A 79 3.65 3.91 12.36
C LEU A 79 4.64 2.74 12.37
N ARG A 80 4.30 1.64 13.06
CA ARG A 80 5.09 0.41 12.99
C ARG A 80 5.06 -0.21 11.61
N TRP A 81 3.89 -0.33 11.00
CA TRP A 81 3.79 -0.82 9.63
C TRP A 81 4.56 0.07 8.66
N LEU A 82 4.43 1.39 8.76
CA LEU A 82 5.12 2.40 7.97
C LEU A 82 6.64 2.25 8.08
N TRP A 83 7.17 1.96 9.27
CA TRP A 83 8.58 1.68 9.47
C TRP A 83 9.05 0.48 8.64
N HIS A 84 8.38 -0.67 8.77
CA HIS A 84 8.74 -1.88 8.04
C HIS A 84 8.50 -1.76 6.54
N THR A 85 7.40 -1.12 6.12
CA THR A 85 7.11 -0.84 4.72
C THR A 85 8.14 0.12 4.13
N SER A 86 8.61 1.12 4.87
CA SER A 86 9.68 2.03 4.38
C SER A 86 11.01 1.31 4.18
N LEU A 87 11.32 0.29 4.99
CA LEU A 87 12.49 -0.57 4.77
C LEU A 87 12.35 -1.42 3.52
N PHE A 88 11.15 -1.95 3.26
CA PHE A 88 10.84 -2.67 2.03
C PHE A 88 10.93 -1.76 0.80
N VAL A 89 10.27 -0.60 0.85
CA VAL A 89 10.28 0.41 -0.21
C VAL A 89 11.72 0.83 -0.55
N ARG A 90 12.55 1.12 0.45
CA ARG A 90 13.95 1.49 0.21
C ARG A 90 14.71 0.44 -0.60
N ARG A 91 14.39 -0.85 -0.40
CA ARG A 91 15.07 -1.96 -1.08
C ARG A 91 14.55 -2.19 -2.49
N GLU A 92 13.24 -2.01 -2.68
CA GLU A 92 12.55 -2.47 -3.89
C GLU A 92 12.17 -1.33 -4.84
N ALA A 93 12.09 -0.07 -4.38
CA ALA A 93 11.49 1.02 -5.17
C ALA A 93 12.20 1.32 -6.50
N ALA A 94 13.50 1.05 -6.60
CA ALA A 94 14.26 1.19 -7.84
C ALA A 94 13.78 0.23 -8.97
N ASN A 95 13.01 -0.80 -8.62
CA ASN A 95 12.43 -1.74 -9.57
C ASN A 95 11.09 -1.27 -10.15
N PHE A 96 10.59 -0.09 -9.74
CA PHE A 96 9.28 0.42 -10.11
C PHE A 96 9.37 1.81 -10.73
N ASP A 97 8.39 2.15 -11.57
CA ASP A 97 8.32 3.45 -12.22
C ASP A 97 7.49 4.46 -11.39
N VAL A 98 6.54 3.93 -10.61
CA VAL A 98 5.65 4.69 -9.73
C VAL A 98 5.59 4.03 -8.36
N LEU A 99 5.64 4.85 -7.30
CA LEU A 99 5.30 4.47 -5.94
C LEU A 99 4.03 5.19 -5.54
N HIS A 100 2.97 4.46 -5.20
CA HIS A 100 1.69 5.03 -4.78
C HIS A 100 1.38 4.71 -3.32
N HIS A 101 1.26 5.73 -2.47
CA HIS A 101 0.74 5.59 -1.10
C HIS A 101 -0.77 5.80 -1.08
N ALA A 102 -1.51 4.69 -1.00
CA ALA A 102 -2.94 4.64 -1.31
C ALA A 102 -3.86 4.67 -0.08
N THR A 103 -3.45 4.09 1.05
CA THR A 103 -4.29 4.02 2.26
C THR A 103 -3.54 4.36 3.53
N PHE A 104 -4.29 4.73 4.56
CA PHE A 104 -3.86 5.46 5.74
C PHE A 104 -3.23 6.81 5.35
N ALA A 105 -3.84 7.44 4.35
CA ALA A 105 -3.34 8.63 3.68
C ALA A 105 -3.69 9.90 4.48
N SER A 106 -3.16 9.96 5.69
CA SER A 106 -3.22 11.12 6.56
C SER A 106 -2.20 12.15 6.11
N ASP A 107 -2.62 13.39 5.87
CA ASP A 107 -1.78 14.49 5.39
C ASP A 107 -0.62 14.88 6.32
N TRP A 108 -0.78 14.69 7.63
CA TRP A 108 0.25 14.96 8.63
C TRP A 108 1.20 13.78 8.89
N LEU A 109 1.00 12.63 8.23
CA LEU A 109 1.89 11.48 8.32
C LEU A 109 2.68 11.30 7.02
N PRO A 110 3.99 10.98 7.09
CA PRO A 110 4.78 10.80 5.88
C PRO A 110 4.37 9.53 5.11
N PRO A 111 4.51 9.53 3.76
CA PRO A 111 4.39 8.31 2.96
C PRO A 111 5.52 7.31 3.28
N PRO A 112 5.47 6.06 2.80
CA PRO A 112 6.39 4.98 3.16
C PRO A 112 7.78 5.08 2.50
N VAL A 113 8.40 6.25 2.57
CA VAL A 113 9.71 6.57 2.01
C VAL A 113 10.69 7.09 3.07
N LEU A 114 10.43 6.79 4.36
CA LEU A 114 11.16 7.32 5.52
C LEU A 114 12.69 7.14 5.47
N PHE A 115 13.20 6.12 4.78
CA PHE A 115 14.61 5.70 4.87
C PHE A 115 15.45 5.87 3.60
N GLY A 116 14.94 6.52 2.55
CA GLY A 116 15.70 6.64 1.31
C GLY A 116 14.95 7.16 0.08
N GLY A 117 13.80 7.79 0.27
CA GLY A 117 13.00 8.29 -0.86
C GLY A 117 12.39 7.15 -1.69
N ALA A 118 11.89 7.49 -2.88
CA ALA A 118 11.22 6.55 -3.79
C ALA A 118 12.18 5.81 -4.74
N GLY A 119 13.50 5.82 -4.48
CA GLY A 119 14.47 5.04 -5.26
C GLY A 119 14.53 5.38 -6.76
N GLY A 120 14.07 6.57 -7.17
CA GLY A 120 13.94 6.98 -8.57
C GLY A 120 12.53 6.84 -9.15
N ALA A 121 11.63 6.11 -8.48
CA ALA A 121 10.21 6.03 -8.85
C ALA A 121 9.51 7.38 -8.59
N ARG A 122 8.49 7.68 -9.40
CA ARG A 122 7.63 8.85 -9.16
C ARG A 122 6.72 8.57 -7.97
N LEU A 123 6.78 9.42 -6.96
CA LEU A 123 5.94 9.31 -5.77
C LEU A 123 4.56 9.93 -6.02
N VAL A 124 3.51 9.11 -5.90
CA VAL A 124 2.11 9.53 -5.84
C VAL A 124 1.66 9.33 -4.40
N TRP A 125 1.27 10.42 -3.73
CA TRP A 125 0.77 10.37 -2.36
C TRP A 125 -0.72 10.70 -2.36
N GLY A 126 -1.54 9.77 -1.88
CA GLY A 126 -2.95 9.99 -1.66
C GLY A 126 -3.87 8.89 -2.20
N PRO A 127 -5.18 9.01 -2.01
CA PRO A 127 -5.91 10.23 -1.63
C PRO A 127 -5.56 10.74 -0.22
N ALA A 128 -5.01 11.96 -0.08
CA ALA A 128 -4.63 12.51 1.23
C ALA A 128 -5.82 13.21 1.88
N GLY A 129 -6.20 12.77 3.08
CA GLY A 129 -7.22 13.39 3.92
C GLY A 129 -6.60 14.17 5.07
N GLY A 130 -7.00 15.43 5.21
CA GLY A 130 -6.72 16.25 6.39
C GLY A 130 -7.93 16.32 7.31
N ASN A 131 -7.67 16.46 8.61
CA ASN A 131 -8.67 16.85 9.58
C ASN A 131 -8.37 18.31 9.96
N THR A 132 -9.14 19.25 9.41
CA THR A 132 -9.11 20.66 9.84
C THR A 132 -9.70 20.83 11.23
#